data_AF-A0AA47EL04-F1
#
_entry.id   AF-A0AA47EL04-F1
#
_cell.length_a   1.000
_cell.length_b   1.000
_cell.length_c   1.000
_cell.angle_alpha   90.00
_cell.angle_beta   90.00
_cell.angle_gamma   90.00
#
_symmetry.space_group_name_H-M   'P 1'
#
loop_
_entity.id
_entity.type
_entity.pdbx_description
1 polymer ?
#
loop_
_entity_poly.entity_id
_entity_poly.type
_entity_poly.pdbx_seq_one_letter_code
_entity_poly.pdbx_strand_id
1 'polypeptide(L)'
;MYSMPIVGTSASLYFPSETSEEPIVTGCVRTNGSSCAKTADTTKRYFGTEHGSEIEMVPGALNIKGGSKEPLSISFDDAVGVTIKSHKN
;
A
#
# COMPACT_ATOMS: atom_id res chain seq x y z
N MET A 1 11.65 2.94 3.47
CA MET A 1 10.56 1.96 3.25
C MET A 1 11.01 1.01 2.16
N TYR A 2 11.00 -0.31 2.38
CA TYR A 2 11.37 -1.29 1.34
C TYR A 2 10.09 -1.93 0.79
N SER A 3 9.77 -1.64 -0.47
CA SER A 3 8.65 -2.22 -1.21
C SER A 3 9.14 -2.42 -2.65
N MET A 4 9.70 -3.60 -2.90
CA MET A 4 10.31 -3.93 -4.18
C MET A 4 9.21 -4.02 -5.25
N PRO A 5 9.36 -3.36 -6.41
CA PRO A 5 8.42 -3.53 -7.52
C PRO A 5 8.37 -5.00 -7.98
N ILE A 6 7.18 -5.46 -8.38
CA ILE A 6 7.03 -6.79 -8.98
C ILE A 6 7.74 -6.81 -10.33
N VAL A 7 8.38 -7.93 -10.67
CA VAL A 7 9.02 -8.14 -11.97
C VAL A 7 8.04 -7.83 -13.10
N GLY A 8 8.47 -6.99 -14.05
CA GLY A 8 7.63 -6.50 -15.15
C GLY A 8 6.95 -5.15 -14.90
N THR A 9 7.05 -4.58 -13.69
CA THR A 9 6.55 -3.22 -13.40
C THR A 9 7.42 -2.16 -14.07
N SER A 10 6.80 -1.16 -14.72
CA SER A 10 7.51 0.01 -15.23
C SER A 10 7.98 0.93 -14.08
N ALA A 11 9.27 1.28 -14.09
CA ALA A 11 9.90 2.12 -13.08
C ALA A 11 10.41 3.44 -13.68
N SER A 12 10.37 4.50 -12.88
CA SER A 12 10.99 5.79 -13.18
C SER A 12 12.46 5.74 -12.75
N LEU A 13 13.36 6.11 -13.66
CA LEU A 13 14.80 6.16 -13.42
C LEU A 13 15.27 7.60 -13.33
N TYR A 14 16.11 7.88 -12.34
CA TYR A 14 16.86 9.12 -12.22
C TYR A 14 18.33 8.85 -12.52
N PHE A 15 18.91 9.62 -13.43
CA PHE A 15 20.32 9.54 -13.80
C PHE A 15 21.06 10.69 -13.11
N PRO A 16 21.88 10.40 -12.08
CA PRO A 16 22.52 11.45 -11.28
C PRO A 16 23.72 12.11 -11.97
N SER A 17 24.27 11.47 -13.00
CA SER A 17 25.40 11.96 -13.77
C SER A 17 25.13 11.87 -15.27
N GLU A 18 25.84 12.69 -16.05
CA GLU A 18 25.78 12.68 -17.51
C GLU A 18 26.29 11.36 -18.12
N THR A 19 27.16 10.64 -17.40
CA THR A 19 27.72 9.35 -17.82
C THR A 19 26.72 8.20 -17.71
N SER A 20 25.58 8.41 -17.04
CA SER A 20 24.45 7.46 -16.96
C SER A 20 24.80 6.07 -16.39
N GLU A 21 25.87 5.94 -15.62
CA GLU A 21 26.43 4.64 -15.22
C GLU A 21 25.59 3.94 -14.13
N GLU A 22 24.95 4.70 -13.25
CA GLU A 22 24.20 4.15 -12.10
C GLU A 22 22.84 4.85 -11.93
N PRO A 23 21.83 4.51 -12.75
CA PRO A 23 20.48 5.03 -12.58
C PRO A 23 19.84 4.55 -11.28
N ILE A 24 19.10 5.44 -10.63
CA ILE A 24 18.40 5.18 -9.38
C ILE A 24 16.90 5.05 -9.67
N VAL A 25 16.27 3.99 -9.17
CA VAL A 25 14.82 3.84 -9.20
C VAL A 25 14.18 4.82 -8.22
N THR A 26 13.37 5.76 -8.72
CA THR A 26 12.68 6.76 -7.89
C THR A 26 11.23 6.40 -7.57
N GLY A 27 10.63 5.49 -8.35
CA GLY A 27 9.28 5.00 -8.13
C GLY A 27 8.76 4.15 -9.29
N CYS A 28 7.50 3.75 -9.19
CA CYS A 28 6.79 3.00 -10.21
C CYS A 28 5.65 3.82 -10.81
N VAL A 29 5.34 3.57 -12.07
CA VAL A 29 4.19 4.19 -12.73
C VAL A 29 2.95 3.33 -12.48
N ARG A 30 1.91 3.94 -11.90
CA ARG A 30 0.62 3.26 -11.72
C ARG A 30 -0.16 3.23 -13.02
N THR A 31 -0.57 2.04 -13.45
CA THR A 31 -1.29 1.82 -14.73
C THR A 31 -2.77 1.49 -14.55
N ASN A 32 -3.19 1.07 -13.34
CA ASN A 32 -4.55 0.61 -13.05
C ASN A 32 -5.43 1.68 -12.37
N GLY A 33 -5.12 2.97 -12.56
CA GLY A 33 -5.82 4.02 -11.82
C GLY A 33 -7.31 4.14 -12.11
N SER A 34 -7.73 3.88 -13.34
CA SER A 34 -9.15 3.89 -13.73
C SER A 34 -9.94 2.70 -13.19
N SER A 35 -9.30 1.55 -13.00
CA SER A 35 -9.94 0.32 -12.52
C SER A 35 -9.82 0.09 -11.01
N CYS A 36 -8.88 0.77 -10.35
CA CYS A 36 -8.67 0.66 -8.91
C CYS A 36 -9.58 1.64 -8.14
N ALA A 37 -10.74 1.14 -7.68
CA ALA A 37 -11.73 1.92 -6.92
C ALA A 37 -11.14 2.60 -5.67
N LYS A 38 -10.12 2.02 -5.05
CA LYS A 38 -9.41 2.57 -3.89
C LYS A 38 -8.63 3.86 -4.19
N THR A 39 -8.50 4.24 -5.46
CA THR A 39 -7.86 5.49 -5.87
C THR A 39 -8.83 6.58 -6.29
N ALA A 40 -10.14 6.30 -6.24
CA ALA A 40 -11.17 7.24 -6.67
C ALA A 40 -11.46 8.33 -5.62
N ASP A 41 -11.34 8.00 -4.33
CA ASP A 41 -11.63 8.91 -3.22
C ASP A 41 -10.33 9.47 -2.62
N THR A 42 -10.11 10.77 -2.78
CA THR A 42 -8.88 11.44 -2.35
C THR A 42 -8.79 11.64 -0.84
N THR A 43 -9.90 11.47 -0.12
CA THR A 43 -9.93 11.54 1.36
C THR A 43 -9.40 10.27 2.01
N LYS A 44 -9.28 9.19 1.23
CA LYS A 44 -8.87 7.87 1.68
C LYS A 44 -7.51 7.51 1.10
N ARG A 45 -6.68 6.85 1.89
CA ARG A 45 -5.35 6.40 1.49
C ARG A 45 -5.20 4.92 1.80
N TYR A 46 -4.57 4.21 0.89
CA TYR A 46 -4.40 2.76 0.96
C TYR A 46 -2.95 2.41 0.67
N PHE A 47 -2.40 1.48 1.43
CA PHE A 47 -1.14 0.81 1.12
C PHE A 47 -1.35 -0.69 1.20
N GLY A 48 -1.51 -1.33 0.05
CA GLY A 48 -1.80 -2.75 -0.08
C GLY A 48 -0.70 -3.49 -0.82
N THR A 49 -0.57 -4.79 -0.53
CA THR A 49 0.29 -5.72 -1.27
C THR A 49 -0.53 -6.61 -2.19
N GLU A 50 0.13 -7.21 -3.17
CA GLU A 50 -0.41 -8.23 -4.07
C GLU A 50 -0.92 -9.47 -3.33
N HIS A 51 -0.46 -9.69 -2.11
CA HIS A 51 -0.92 -10.78 -1.24
C HIS A 51 -2.16 -10.42 -0.41
N GLY A 52 -2.69 -9.20 -0.56
CA GLY A 52 -3.92 -8.75 0.10
C GLY A 52 -3.74 -8.18 1.50
N SER A 53 -2.49 -8.06 1.99
CA SER A 53 -2.21 -7.30 3.21
C SER A 53 -2.40 -5.83 2.93
N GLU A 54 -2.96 -5.08 3.88
CA GLU A 54 -3.33 -3.69 3.66
C GLU A 54 -3.26 -2.85 4.92
N ILE A 55 -2.83 -1.59 4.74
CA ILE A 55 -3.09 -0.47 5.64
C ILE A 55 -4.09 0.45 4.93
N GLU A 56 -5.26 0.63 5.53
CA GLU A 56 -6.26 1.60 5.13
C GLU A 56 -6.24 2.78 6.12
N MET A 57 -6.12 3.99 5.58
CA MET A 57 -6.14 5.26 6.30
C MET A 57 -7.30 6.08 5.78
N VAL A 58 -8.35 6.22 6.58
CA VAL A 58 -9.56 6.96 6.24
C VAL A 58 -9.86 7.99 7.33
N PRO A 59 -10.68 9.01 7.04
CA PRO A 59 -11.16 9.89 8.10
C PRO A 59 -11.83 9.07 9.21
N GLY A 60 -11.37 9.23 10.45
CA GLY A 60 -11.90 8.55 11.63
C GLY A 60 -11.33 7.17 11.93
N ALA A 61 -10.50 6.58 11.05
CA ALA A 61 -9.93 5.27 11.33
C ALA A 61 -8.60 4.95 10.61
N LEU A 62 -7.78 4.12 11.27
CA LEU A 62 -6.64 3.42 10.70
C LEU A 62 -6.86 1.90 10.85
N ASN A 63 -6.90 1.18 9.74
CA ASN A 63 -7.11 -0.27 9.71
C ASN A 63 -5.89 -0.98 9.14
N ILE A 64 -5.41 -2.01 9.82
CA ILE A 64 -4.33 -2.88 9.39
C ILE A 64 -4.89 -4.30 9.29
N LYS A 65 -4.76 -4.92 8.12
CA LYS A 65 -5.32 -6.24 7.84
C LYS A 65 -4.30 -7.13 7.14
N GLY A 66 -4.16 -8.37 7.61
CA GLY A 66 -3.37 -9.39 6.92
C GLY A 66 -4.04 -9.91 5.66
N GLY A 67 -3.24 -10.27 4.65
CA GLY A 67 -3.69 -10.85 3.39
C GLY A 67 -4.03 -12.35 3.44
N SER A 68 -4.85 -12.78 4.41
CA SER A 68 -5.31 -14.16 4.51
C SER A 68 -6.83 -14.26 4.46
N LYS A 69 -7.36 -15.47 4.21
CA LYS A 69 -8.81 -15.73 4.25
C LYS A 69 -9.41 -15.41 5.63
N GLU A 70 -8.66 -15.70 6.68
CA GLU A 70 -8.98 -15.35 8.07
C GLU A 70 -7.90 -14.40 8.59
N PRO A 71 -8.10 -13.09 8.44
CA PRO A 71 -7.04 -12.11 8.66
C PRO A 71 -6.93 -11.70 10.12
N LEU A 72 -5.70 -11.73 10.64
CA LEU A 72 -5.34 -10.90 11.78
C LEU A 72 -5.55 -9.42 11.39
N SER A 73 -6.22 -8.66 12.25
CA SER A 73 -6.48 -7.25 12.01
C SER A 73 -6.41 -6.40 13.27
N ILE A 74 -6.02 -5.15 13.08
CA ILE A 74 -5.99 -4.11 14.09
C ILE A 74 -6.71 -2.89 13.52
N SER A 75 -7.67 -2.34 14.25
CA SER A 75 -8.38 -1.12 13.90
C SER A 75 -8.23 -0.10 15.02
N PHE A 76 -7.85 1.11 14.66
CA PHE A 76 -7.90 2.30 15.50
C PHE A 76 -9.04 3.16 14.96
N ASP A 77 -10.13 3.25 15.71
CA ASP A 77 -11.34 3.98 15.33
C ASP A 77 -11.61 5.07 16.38
N ASP A 78 -11.91 6.28 15.93
CA ASP A 78 -12.08 7.43 16.84
C ASP A 78 -13.27 7.26 17.80
N ALA A 79 -14.32 6.54 17.40
CA ALA A 79 -15.54 6.36 18.18
C ALA A 79 -15.48 5.13 19.11
N VAL A 80 -14.74 4.09 18.71
CA VAL A 80 -14.70 2.80 19.43
C VAL A 80 -13.38 2.59 20.19
N GLY A 81 -12.28 3.20 19.72
CA GLY A 81 -10.93 2.98 20.23
C GLY A 81 -10.20 1.90 19.45
N VAL A 82 -9.47 1.02 20.14
CA VAL A 82 -8.61 0.01 19.51
C VAL A 82 -9.26 -1.37 19.55
N THR A 83 -9.41 -2.00 18.38
CA THR A 83 -9.89 -3.38 18.23
C THR A 83 -8.80 -4.25 17.63
N ILE A 84 -8.51 -5.38 18.26
CA ILE A 84 -7.59 -6.41 17.75
C ILE A 84 -8.40 -7.69 17.55
N LYS A 85 -8.35 -8.25 16.34
CA LYS A 85 -9.03 -9.50 15.99
C LYS A 85 -8.05 -10.49 15.40
N SER A 86 -7.92 -11.64 16.04
CA SER A 86 -7.17 -12.81 15.55
C SER A 86 -8.15 -13.94 15.25
N HIS A 87 -7.85 -14.70 14.19
CA HIS A 87 -8.57 -15.94 13.90
C HIS A 87 -8.05 -17.13 14.73
N LYS A 88 -6.81 -17.03 15.22
CA LYS A 88 -6.23 -17.99 16.17
C LYS A 88 -6.46 -17.45 17.58
N ASN A 89 -7.17 -18.24 18.38
CA ASN A 89 -7.23 -18.10 19.84
C ASN A 89 -5.93 -18.59 20.45
#